data_AF-A0A529YZU9-F1
#
_entry.id   AF-A0A529YZU9-F1
#
_cell.length_a   1.000
_cell.length_b   1.000
_cell.length_c   1.000
_cell.angle_alpha   90.00
_cell.angle_beta   90.00
_cell.angle_gamma   90.00
#
_symmetry.space_group_name_H-M   'P 1'
#
loop_
_entity.id
_entity.type
_entity.pdbx_description
1 polymer ?
#
loop_
_entity_poly.entity_id
_entity_poly.type
_entity_poly.pdbx_seq_one_letter_code
_entity_poly.pdbx_strand_id
1 'polypeptide(L)'
;LEELSEPEPELEEELLRRLLLAHAAPADPASGRLAKIIARRAMRTDHLWRDLGLSNRAELSRLLARHFPALAAGNTENMKWKKYFYRKLCEAEGFSSCTAPSCRECQDFESCFGPEEVESRLSPTRNAG
;
A
#
# COMPACT_ATOMS: atom_id res chain seq x y z
N LEU A 1 33.26 14.66 1.26
CA LEU A 1 32.29 13.55 1.33
C LEU A 1 31.07 14.13 2.02
N GLU A 2 30.12 14.59 1.22
CA GLU A 2 28.84 15.07 1.74
C GLU A 2 28.14 13.84 2.29
N GLU A 3 28.00 13.76 3.63
CA GLU A 3 27.19 12.72 4.26
C GLU A 3 25.78 12.87 3.72
N LEU A 4 25.40 12.01 2.78
CA LEU A 4 24.04 11.89 2.30
C LEU A 4 23.21 11.33 3.46
N SER A 5 22.80 12.19 4.39
CA SER A 5 21.83 11.84 5.42
C SER A 5 20.58 11.32 4.71
N GLU A 6 20.18 10.08 4.98
CA GLU A 6 18.91 9.57 4.45
C GLU A 6 17.81 10.56 4.85
N PRO A 7 16.98 11.05 3.90
CA PRO A 7 15.91 11.97 4.25
C PRO A 7 15.02 11.30 5.28
N GLU A 8 14.71 12.01 6.36
CA GLU A 8 13.85 11.48 7.43
C GLU A 8 12.52 10.99 6.84
N PRO A 9 12.01 9.84 7.32
CA PRO A 9 10.72 9.35 6.86
C PRO A 9 9.65 10.36 7.24
N GLU A 10 8.79 10.70 6.27
CA GLU A 10 7.61 11.52 6.54
C GLU A 10 6.71 10.82 7.57
N LEU A 11 5.87 11.59 8.29
CA LEU A 11 5.00 11.06 9.34
C LEU A 11 4.15 9.88 8.85
N GLU A 12 3.61 9.97 7.62
CA GLU A 12 2.82 8.89 7.02
C GLU A 12 3.63 7.61 6.80
N GLU A 13 4.89 7.73 6.34
CA GLU A 13 5.80 6.59 6.18
C GLU A 13 6.04 5.89 7.51
N GLU A 14 6.30 6.66 8.58
CA GLU A 14 6.56 6.11 9.91
C GLU A 14 5.32 5.40 10.48
N LEU A 15 4.14 5.99 10.33
CA LEU A 15 2.88 5.39 10.77
C LEU A 15 2.60 4.07 10.03
N LEU A 16 2.80 4.05 8.71
CA LEU A 16 2.64 2.83 7.92
C LEU A 16 3.67 1.76 8.32
N ARG A 17 4.92 2.16 8.55
CA ARG A 17 5.97 1.23 9.01
C ARG A 17 5.59 0.60 10.34
N ARG A 18 5.10 1.38 11.31
CA ARG A 18 4.64 0.88 12.61
C ARG A 18 3.43 -0.05 12.46
N LEU A 19 2.47 0.28 11.61
CA LEU A 19 1.34 -0.60 11.29
C LEU A 19 1.82 -1.95 10.76
N LEU A 20 2.74 -1.95 9.79
CA LEU A 20 3.28 -3.17 9.18
C LEU A 20 4.07 -3.99 10.22
N LEU A 21 4.91 -3.36 11.03
CA LEU A 21 5.66 -4.04 12.09
C LEU A 21 4.76 -4.70 13.13
N ALA A 22 3.65 -4.04 13.51
CA ALA A 22 2.67 -4.60 14.44
C ALA A 22 1.99 -5.88 13.89
N HIS A 23 1.96 -6.05 12.57
CA HIS A 23 1.38 -7.22 11.91
C HIS A 23 2.42 -8.17 11.31
N ALA A 24 3.71 -7.91 11.55
CA ALA A 24 4.80 -8.72 11.01
C ALA A 24 4.75 -10.15 11.59
N ALA A 25 4.96 -11.14 10.74
CA ALA A 25 5.04 -12.52 11.17
C ALA A 25 6.23 -12.69 12.14
N PRO A 26 6.01 -13.11 13.42
CA PRO A 26 7.02 -13.04 14.47
C PRO A 26 8.22 -13.99 14.24
N ALA A 27 8.03 -15.05 13.45
CA ALA A 27 9.06 -16.03 13.13
C ALA A 27 9.88 -15.67 11.86
N ASP A 28 9.63 -14.53 11.22
CA ASP A 28 10.27 -14.17 9.97
C ASP A 28 11.05 -12.84 10.07
N PRO A 29 12.39 -12.89 10.22
CA PRO A 29 13.24 -11.70 10.25
C PRO A 29 13.17 -10.86 8.97
N ALA A 30 12.71 -11.41 7.84
CA ALA A 30 12.50 -10.64 6.62
C ALA A 30 11.31 -9.69 6.72
N SER A 31 10.29 -10.01 7.54
CA SER A 31 9.08 -9.19 7.70
C SER A 31 9.41 -7.79 8.20
N GLY A 32 10.35 -7.64 9.14
CA GLY A 32 10.78 -6.32 9.63
C GLY A 32 11.47 -5.48 8.54
N ARG A 33 12.32 -6.09 7.71
CA ARG A 33 12.96 -5.41 6.57
C ARG A 33 11.95 -5.03 5.50
N LEU A 34 11.02 -5.94 5.20
CA LEU A 34 9.93 -5.70 4.27
C LEU A 34 9.00 -4.58 4.76
N ALA A 35 8.75 -4.46 6.06
CA ALA A 35 7.96 -3.36 6.61
C ALA A 35 8.56 -1.99 6.24
N LYS A 36 9.89 -1.83 6.40
CA LYS A 36 10.61 -0.60 5.98
C LYS A 36 10.48 -0.37 4.47
N ILE A 37 10.72 -1.40 3.66
CA ILE A 37 10.68 -1.28 2.19
C ILE A 37 9.27 -0.93 1.70
N ILE A 38 8.25 -1.64 2.17
CA ILE A 38 6.86 -1.45 1.76
C ILE A 38 6.38 -0.05 2.17
N ALA A 39 6.66 0.39 3.40
CA ALA A 39 6.29 1.73 3.86
C ALA A 39 6.88 2.81 2.94
N ARG A 40 8.20 2.73 2.66
CA ARG A 40 8.87 3.69 1.78
C ARG A 40 8.32 3.68 0.35
N ARG A 41 8.05 2.50 -0.21
CA ARG A 41 7.51 2.37 -1.58
C ARG A 41 6.04 2.79 -1.67
N ALA A 42 5.29 2.70 -0.58
CA ALA A 42 3.90 3.14 -0.54
C ALA A 42 3.76 4.65 -0.74
N MET A 43 4.74 5.46 -0.32
CA MET A 43 4.74 6.92 -0.46
C MET A 43 4.91 7.41 -1.90
N ARG A 44 5.32 6.52 -2.82
CA ARG A 44 5.44 6.86 -4.25
C ARG A 44 4.06 6.92 -4.91
N THR A 45 3.96 7.59 -6.05
CA THR A 45 2.67 7.76 -6.77
C THR A 45 2.24 6.54 -7.59
N ASP A 46 3.18 5.68 -7.99
CA ASP A 46 2.91 4.50 -8.83
C ASP A 46 2.22 3.37 -8.01
N HIS A 47 1.83 2.28 -8.67
CA HIS A 47 1.26 1.13 -7.97
C HIS A 47 2.31 0.45 -7.09
N LEU A 48 1.93 0.09 -5.86
CA LEU A 48 2.86 -0.48 -4.88
C LEU A 48 3.55 -1.75 -5.40
N TRP A 49 2.82 -2.62 -6.09
CA TRP A 49 3.37 -3.85 -6.65
C TRP A 49 4.48 -3.54 -7.67
N ARG A 50 4.32 -2.49 -8.48
CA ARG A 50 5.32 -2.07 -9.47
C ARG A 50 6.54 -1.44 -8.80
N ASP A 51 6.33 -0.59 -7.81
CA ASP A 51 7.41 0.03 -7.02
C ASP A 51 8.23 -1.01 -6.22
N LEU A 52 7.64 -2.18 -5.95
CA LEU A 52 8.31 -3.33 -5.35
C LEU A 52 8.92 -4.30 -6.38
N GLY A 53 8.77 -4.03 -7.68
CA GLY A 53 9.29 -4.87 -8.77
C GLY A 53 8.52 -6.17 -8.98
N LEU A 54 7.27 -6.24 -8.51
CA LEU A 54 6.38 -7.39 -8.70
C LEU A 54 5.63 -7.28 -10.04
N SER A 55 5.15 -8.41 -10.55
CA SER A 55 4.48 -8.47 -11.85
C SER A 55 3.06 -7.90 -11.81
N ASN A 56 2.37 -8.06 -10.69
CA ASN A 56 0.97 -7.66 -10.53
C ASN A 56 0.57 -7.58 -9.06
N ARG A 57 -0.66 -7.10 -8.85
CA ARG A 57 -1.29 -6.99 -7.54
C ARG A 57 -1.45 -8.33 -6.80
N ALA A 58 -1.66 -9.44 -7.51
CA ALA A 58 -1.81 -10.75 -6.87
C ALA A 58 -0.51 -11.24 -6.23
N GLU A 59 0.66 -10.96 -6.85
CA GLU A 59 1.96 -11.24 -6.23
C GLU A 59 2.17 -10.41 -4.97
N LEU A 60 1.77 -9.14 -4.98
CA LEU A 60 1.80 -8.31 -3.78
C LEU A 60 0.90 -8.88 -2.68
N SER A 61 -0.31 -9.33 -3.01
CA SER A 61 -1.20 -9.97 -2.04
C SER A 61 -0.59 -11.24 -1.44
N ARG A 62 0.11 -12.06 -2.23
CA ARG A 62 0.81 -13.26 -1.74
C ARG A 62 1.99 -12.89 -0.82
N LEU A 63 2.77 -11.87 -1.18
CA LEU A 63 3.87 -11.35 -0.37
C LEU A 63 3.34 -10.89 1.00
N LEU A 64 2.26 -10.10 1.00
CA LEU A 64 1.65 -9.61 2.22
C LEU A 64 1.03 -10.74 3.06
N ALA A 65 0.39 -11.73 2.43
CA ALA A 65 -0.15 -12.89 3.13
C ALA A 65 0.94 -13.73 3.84
N ARG A 66 2.14 -13.79 3.26
CA ARG A 66 3.27 -14.51 3.86
C ARG A 66 3.89 -13.76 5.04
N HIS A 67 4.16 -12.47 4.89
CA HIS A 67 4.95 -11.70 5.85
C HIS A 67 4.10 -10.91 6.85
N PHE A 68 2.83 -10.63 6.52
CA PHE A 68 1.88 -9.87 7.32
C PHE A 68 0.49 -10.54 7.32
N PRO A 69 0.38 -11.80 7.74
CA PRO A 69 -0.82 -12.64 7.51
C PRO A 69 -2.10 -12.04 8.11
N ALA A 70 -2.02 -11.49 9.33
CA ALA A 70 -3.16 -10.87 9.99
C ALA A 70 -3.64 -9.62 9.25
N LEU A 71 -2.71 -8.79 8.75
CA LEU A 71 -3.04 -7.61 7.95
C LEU A 71 -3.67 -8.00 6.62
N ALA A 72 -3.11 -9.03 5.97
CA ALA A 72 -3.61 -9.47 4.67
C ALA A 72 -5.00 -10.12 4.75
N ALA A 73 -5.27 -10.89 5.81
CA ALA A 73 -6.57 -11.50 6.04
C ALA A 73 -7.71 -10.47 6.20
N GLY A 74 -7.39 -9.25 6.63
CA GLY A 74 -8.37 -8.17 6.76
C GLY A 74 -8.72 -7.46 5.45
N ASN A 75 -8.01 -7.69 4.34
CA ASN A 75 -8.31 -7.10 3.03
C ASN A 75 -9.17 -8.05 2.17
N THR A 76 -10.38 -8.35 2.64
CA THR A 76 -11.24 -9.43 2.11
C THR A 76 -11.87 -9.13 0.75
N GLU A 77 -12.20 -7.86 0.48
CA GLU A 77 -12.85 -7.45 -0.77
C GLU A 77 -11.84 -7.06 -1.87
N ASN A 78 -10.56 -7.39 -1.68
CA ASN A 78 -9.50 -7.00 -2.60
C ASN A 78 -9.55 -5.48 -2.85
N MET A 79 -9.35 -4.68 -1.79
CA MET A 79 -9.11 -3.24 -1.86
C MET A 79 -7.65 -2.96 -2.25
N LYS A 80 -7.39 -1.91 -3.05
CA LYS A 80 -6.03 -1.54 -3.45
C LYS A 80 -5.17 -1.36 -2.20
N TRP A 81 -3.97 -1.94 -2.18
CA TRP A 81 -3.20 -2.07 -0.94
C TRP A 81 -2.88 -0.74 -0.26
N LYS A 82 -2.52 0.30 -1.03
CA LYS A 82 -2.29 1.65 -0.48
C LYS A 82 -3.56 2.23 0.18
N LYS A 83 -4.72 2.06 -0.46
CA LYS A 83 -6.02 2.51 0.09
C LYS A 83 -6.39 1.71 1.35
N TYR A 84 -6.14 0.42 1.36
CA TYR A 84 -6.34 -0.43 2.53
C TYR A 84 -5.45 -0.01 3.71
N PHE A 85 -4.16 0.24 3.47
CA PHE A 85 -3.24 0.73 4.50
C PHE A 85 -3.70 2.06 5.10
N TYR A 86 -4.06 3.03 4.25
CA TYR A 86 -4.58 4.32 4.70
C TYR A 86 -5.83 4.15 5.57
N ARG A 87 -6.76 3.29 5.15
CA ARG A 87 -7.95 2.94 5.95
C ARG A 87 -7.58 2.38 7.32
N LYS A 88 -6.62 1.44 7.40
CA LYS A 88 -6.16 0.88 8.69
C LYS A 88 -5.51 1.92 9.59
N LEU A 89 -4.78 2.89 9.02
CA LEU A 89 -4.22 4.01 9.76
C LEU A 89 -5.33 4.91 10.32
N CYS A 90 -6.34 5.29 9.51
CA CYS A 90 -7.49 6.06 9.99
C CYS A 90 -8.24 5.31 11.11
N GLU A 91 -8.48 4.01 10.94
CA GLU A 91 -9.18 3.18 11.94
C GLU A 91 -8.42 3.12 13.27
N ALA A 92 -7.09 3.05 13.24
CA ALA A 92 -6.26 3.03 14.45
C ALA A 92 -6.35 4.33 15.25
N GLU A 93 -6.61 5.46 14.58
CA GLU A 93 -6.82 6.78 15.17
C GLU A 93 -8.29 7.05 15.53
N GLY A 94 -9.19 6.06 15.34
CA GLY A 94 -10.62 6.19 15.63
C GLY A 94 -11.42 6.95 14.57
N PHE A 95 -10.84 7.22 13.41
CA PHE A 95 -11.52 7.88 12.30
C PHE A 95 -12.12 6.86 11.32
N SER A 96 -13.30 7.19 10.79
CA SER A 96 -13.82 6.48 9.62
C SER A 96 -13.32 7.17 8.34
N SER A 97 -12.73 6.39 7.44
CA SER A 97 -12.28 6.87 6.12
C SER A 97 -13.43 7.07 5.12
N CYS A 98 -14.63 6.57 5.43
CA CYS A 98 -15.80 6.65 4.54
C CYS A 98 -17.08 6.94 5.35
N THR A 99 -17.95 7.78 4.80
CA THR A 99 -19.26 8.12 5.39
C THR A 99 -20.41 7.30 4.81
N ALA A 100 -20.16 6.54 3.74
CA ALA A 100 -21.16 5.69 3.12
C ALA A 100 -21.54 4.51 4.05
N PRO A 101 -22.82 4.07 4.07
CA PRO A 101 -23.27 2.96 4.91
C PRO A 101 -22.64 1.62 4.50
N SER A 102 -22.24 1.47 3.24
CA SER A 102 -21.46 0.35 2.74
C SER A 102 -20.45 0.81 1.69
N CYS A 103 -19.37 0.04 1.49
CA CYS A 103 -18.37 0.36 0.46
C CYS A 103 -18.98 0.39 -0.94
N ARG A 104 -19.97 -0.48 -1.23
CA ARG A 104 -20.60 -0.61 -2.55
C ARG A 104 -21.48 0.59 -2.94
N GLU A 105 -21.92 1.36 -1.97
CA GLU A 105 -22.72 2.59 -2.17
C GLU A 105 -21.84 3.84 -2.20
N CYS A 106 -20.52 3.70 -1.98
CA CYS A 106 -19.58 4.81 -2.07
C CYS A 106 -19.31 5.17 -3.53
N GLN A 107 -19.39 6.46 -3.88
CA GLN A 107 -19.08 6.95 -5.23
C GLN A 107 -17.62 6.67 -5.63
N ASP A 108 -16.72 6.53 -4.65
CA ASP A 108 -15.30 6.21 -4.85
C ASP A 108 -15.01 4.70 -4.84
N PHE A 109 -16.02 3.83 -4.92
CA PHE A 109 -15.84 2.38 -4.88
C PHE A 109 -14.80 1.89 -5.91
N GLU A 110 -14.91 2.33 -7.16
CA GLU A 110 -13.97 1.95 -8.24
C GLU A 110 -12.54 2.42 -7.95
N SER A 111 -12.38 3.59 -7.30
CA SER A 111 -11.06 4.08 -6.88
C SER A 111 -10.41 3.15 -5.86
N CYS A 112 -11.21 2.58 -4.95
CA CYS A 112 -10.76 1.70 -3.88
C CYS A 112 -10.60 0.23 -4.30
N PHE A 113 -11.47 -0.29 -5.15
CA PHE A 113 -11.60 -1.73 -5.45
C PHE A 113 -11.34 -2.09 -6.92
N GLY A 114 -11.39 -1.12 -7.83
CA GLY A 114 -11.19 -1.34 -9.26
C GLY A 114 -9.80 -1.89 -9.61
N PRO A 115 -9.60 -2.34 -10.86
CA PRO A 115 -8.33 -2.87 -11.32
C PRO A 115 -7.21 -1.83 -11.21
N GLU A 116 -5.98 -2.32 -11.04
CA GLU A 116 -4.77 -1.52 -11.18
C GLU A 116 -4.18 -1.91 -12.54
N GLU A 117 -4.58 -1.18 -13.59
CA GLU A 117 -4.15 -1.48 -14.96
C GLU A 117 -2.62 -1.35 -15.08
N VAL A 118 -2.03 -2.23 -15.88
CA VAL A 118 -0.61 -2.15 -16.21
C VAL A 118 -0.45 -1.09 -17.28
N GLU A 119 -0.53 0.18 -16.90
CA GLU A 119 -0.19 1.26 -17.83
C GLU A 119 1.30 1.07 -18.18
N SER A 120 1.58 0.74 -19.45
CA SER A 120 2.94 0.65 -19.96
C SER A 120 3.50 2.07 -20.02
N ARG A 121 4.74 2.29 -19.55
CA ARG A 121 5.42 3.61 -19.68
C ARG A 121 5.72 4.02 -21.14
N LEU A 122 5.23 3.23 -22.11
CA LEU A 122 5.32 3.45 -23.55
C LEU A 122 3.95 3.83 -24.12
N SER A 123 3.26 4.80 -23.52
CA SER A 123 2.13 5.46 -24.19
C SER A 123 2.69 6.68 -24.94
N PRO A 124 2.60 6.75 -26.28
CA PRO A 124 2.95 7.96 -27.00
C PRO A 124 2.05 9.09 -26.49
N THR A 125 2.66 10.20 -26.08
CA THR A 125 1.98 11.48 -25.88
C THR A 125 1.13 11.77 -27.13
N ARG A 126 -0.19 11.62 -27.02
CA ARG A 126 -1.13 12.22 -27.98
C ARG A 126 -1.05 13.72 -27.72
N ASN A 127 -0.16 14.40 -28.44
CA ASN A 127 -0.21 15.85 -28.56
C ASN A 127 -1.55 16.20 -29.21
N ALA A 128 -2.42 16.85 -28.45
CA ALA A 128 -3.50 17.65 -28.99
C ALA A 128 -2.90 19.01 -29.38
N GLY A 129 -3.06 19.37 -30.65
CA GLY A 129 -2.63 20.63 -31.25
C GLY A 129 -3.03 20.64 -32.71
#